data_AF-Q4D736-F1
#
_entry.id   AF-Q4D736-F1
#
_cell.length_a   1.000
_cell.length_b   1.000
_cell.length_c   1.000
_cell.angle_alpha   90.00
_cell.angle_beta   90.00
_cell.angle_gamma   90.00
#
_symmetry.space_group_name_H-M   'P 1'
#
loop_
_entity.id
_entity.type
_entity.pdbx_description
1 polymer ?
#
loop_
_entity_poly.entity_id
_entity_poly.type
_entity_poly.pdbx_seq_one_letter_code
_entity_poly.pdbx_strand_id
1 'polypeptide(L)'
;MSTTCGFKGCLNHAYLVMPVCTHCGKRMCTAHLLPEVHGCGDAVKNASQRQATAEAAEMRRRRKHLGLDDVKARLDRRREELATQRKKKSSKGKQ
;
A
#
# COMPACT_ATOMS: atom_id res chain seq x y z
N MET A 1 -21.18 9.32 29.09
CA MET A 1 -20.29 10.49 29.07
C MET A 1 -20.27 11.10 27.66
N SER A 2 -20.42 12.41 27.56
CA SER A 2 -20.51 13.16 26.31
C SER A 2 -19.60 14.39 26.35
N THR A 3 -19.20 14.89 25.19
CA THR A 3 -18.43 16.13 25.02
C THR A 3 -19.19 17.07 24.09
N THR A 4 -18.83 18.35 24.02
CA THR A 4 -19.38 19.24 22.99
C THR A 4 -18.93 18.80 21.59
N CYS A 5 -19.79 18.99 20.59
CA CYS A 5 -19.44 18.74 19.20
C CYS A 5 -18.32 19.69 18.75
N GLY A 6 -17.29 19.17 18.08
CA GLY A 6 -16.17 19.97 17.57
C GLY A 6 -16.48 20.79 16.31
N PHE A 7 -17.70 20.69 15.78
CA PHE A 7 -18.15 21.46 14.63
C PHE A 7 -18.48 22.90 15.03
N LYS A 8 -18.04 23.87 14.24
CA LYS A 8 -18.22 25.30 14.55
C LYS A 8 -19.72 25.63 14.62
N GLY A 9 -20.16 26.17 15.75
CA GLY A 9 -21.55 26.58 15.95
C GLY A 9 -22.52 25.43 16.30
N CYS A 10 -22.06 24.18 16.42
CA CYS A 10 -22.91 23.11 16.87
C CYS A 10 -23.05 23.12 18.41
N LEU A 11 -24.28 23.20 18.90
CA LEU A 11 -24.60 23.11 20.34
C LEU A 11 -24.88 21.67 20.82
N ASN A 12 -24.90 20.70 19.90
CA ASN A 12 -25.14 19.30 20.26
C ASN A 12 -23.90 18.68 20.91
N HIS A 13 -24.13 17.59 21.65
CA HIS A 13 -23.07 16.79 22.24
C HIS A 13 -22.61 15.66 21.30
N ALA A 14 -21.31 15.40 21.30
CA ALA A 14 -20.71 14.20 20.74
C ALA A 14 -20.57 13.14 21.83
N TYR A 15 -21.01 11.91 21.55
CA TYR A 15 -20.78 10.80 22.47
C TYR A 15 -19.32 10.36 22.41
N LEU A 16 -18.73 10.00 23.56
CA LEU A 16 -17.34 9.51 23.62
C LEU A 16 -17.10 8.21 22.85
N VAL A 17 -18.16 7.45 22.56
CA VAL A 17 -18.10 6.26 21.71
C VAL A 17 -17.85 6.60 20.23
N MET A 18 -18.16 7.84 19.80
CA MET A 18 -17.99 8.24 18.41
C MET A 18 -16.50 8.39 18.07
N PRO A 19 -16.06 7.96 16.88
CA PRO A 19 -14.67 8.11 16.49
C PRO A 19 -14.24 9.58 16.42
N VAL A 20 -12.97 9.81 16.71
CA VAL A 20 -12.33 11.10 16.47
C VAL A 20 -11.97 11.19 14.99
N CYS A 21 -12.23 12.32 14.34
CA CYS A 21 -11.74 12.53 12.97
C CYS A 21 -10.20 12.52 12.97
N THR A 22 -9.60 11.66 12.16
CA THR A 22 -8.13 11.49 12.06
C THR A 22 -7.43 12.71 11.47
N HIS A 23 -8.14 13.61 10.80
CA HIS A 23 -7.56 14.80 10.16
C HIS A 23 -7.62 16.04 11.04
N CYS A 24 -8.71 16.27 11.77
CA CYS A 24 -8.85 17.45 12.64
C CYS A 24 -8.74 17.13 14.13
N GLY A 25 -8.70 15.85 14.53
CA GLY A 25 -8.56 15.44 15.92
C GLY A 25 -9.79 15.72 16.81
N LYS A 26 -10.93 16.08 16.21
CA LYS A 26 -12.15 16.47 16.94
C LYS A 26 -13.22 15.37 16.88
N ARG A 27 -14.03 15.27 17.94
CA ARG A 27 -15.24 14.43 17.98
C ARG A 27 -16.45 15.25 17.57
N MET A 28 -17.31 14.64 16.77
CA MET A 28 -18.49 15.28 16.22
C MET A 28 -19.75 14.53 16.68
N CYS A 29 -20.88 15.23 16.76
CA CYS A 29 -22.16 14.58 16.96
C CYS A 29 -22.55 13.76 15.72
N THR A 30 -23.58 12.93 15.83
CA THR A 30 -24.06 12.07 14.74
C THR A 30 -24.38 12.82 13.46
N ALA A 31 -24.83 14.08 13.56
CA ALA A 31 -25.12 14.94 12.41
C ALA A 31 -23.86 15.48 11.70
N HIS A 32 -22.70 15.58 12.37
CA HIS A 32 -21.47 16.16 11.82
C HIS A 32 -20.31 15.16 11.72
N LEU A 33 -20.60 13.86 11.94
CA LEU A 33 -19.60 12.80 11.98
C LEU A 33 -18.80 12.67 10.68
N LEU A 34 -19.49 12.86 9.55
CA LEU A 34 -18.89 12.67 8.23
C LEU A 34 -17.84 13.74 7.93
N PRO A 35 -16.64 13.37 7.44
CA PRO A 35 -15.59 14.30 7.02
C PRO A 35 -16.05 15.38 6.05
N GLU A 36 -16.95 15.02 5.12
CA GLU A 36 -17.54 15.96 4.14
C GLU A 36 -18.30 17.10 4.81
N VAL A 37 -18.93 16.85 5.96
CA VAL A 37 -19.76 17.86 6.65
C VAL A 37 -18.90 18.87 7.40
N HIS A 38 -17.79 18.43 8.01
CA HIS A 38 -16.90 19.30 8.80
C HIS A 38 -15.63 19.74 8.07
N GLY A 39 -15.60 19.58 6.74
CA GLY A 39 -14.52 20.10 5.87
C GLY A 39 -13.22 19.29 5.87
N CYS A 40 -13.24 18.06 6.38
CA CYS A 40 -12.10 17.14 6.27
C CYS A 40 -12.22 16.16 5.09
N GLY A 41 -13.31 16.25 4.31
CA GLY A 41 -13.62 15.35 3.19
C GLY A 41 -12.50 15.24 2.16
N ASP A 42 -12.02 16.38 1.63
CA ASP A 42 -10.94 16.40 0.64
C ASP A 42 -9.64 15.79 1.15
N ALA A 43 -9.31 15.99 2.43
CA ALA A 43 -8.11 15.43 3.04
C ALA A 43 -8.23 13.91 3.17
N VAL A 44 -9.39 13.40 3.61
CA VAL A 44 -9.69 11.95 3.67
C VAL A 44 -9.63 11.33 2.28
N LYS A 45 -10.26 11.98 1.30
CA LYS A 45 -10.31 11.52 -0.09
C LYS A 45 -8.92 11.44 -0.72
N ASN A 46 -8.09 12.46 -0.52
CA ASN A 46 -6.72 12.46 -1.05
C ASN A 46 -5.86 11.38 -0.35
N ALA A 47 -5.99 11.23 0.97
CA ALA A 47 -5.29 10.19 1.71
C ALA A 47 -5.69 8.78 1.24
N SER A 48 -6.98 8.52 1.07
CA SER A 48 -7.49 7.23 0.60
C SER A 48 -7.07 6.94 -0.84
N GLN A 49 -7.08 7.94 -1.72
CA GLN A 49 -6.56 7.80 -3.09
C GLN A 49 -5.07 7.48 -3.10
N ARG A 50 -4.25 8.18 -2.31
CA ARG A 50 -2.82 7.89 -2.20
C ARG A 50 -2.58 6.47 -1.72
N GLN A 51 -3.29 6.04 -0.68
CA GLN A 51 -3.19 4.67 -0.17
C GLN A 51 -3.56 3.65 -1.25
N ALA A 52 -4.71 3.83 -1.93
CA ALA A 52 -5.13 2.95 -3.00
C ALA A 52 -4.10 2.87 -4.15
N THR A 53 -3.48 4.00 -4.52
CA THR A 53 -2.42 4.00 -5.54
C THR A 53 -1.16 3.27 -5.08
N ALA A 54 -0.76 3.44 -3.82
CA ALA A 54 0.39 2.75 -3.24
C ALA A 54 0.16 1.23 -3.17
N GLU A 55 -1.01 0.80 -2.70
CA GLU A 55 -1.42 -0.61 -2.66
C GLU A 55 -1.45 -1.22 -4.06
N ALA A 56 -2.04 -0.52 -5.04
CA ALA A 56 -2.06 -0.97 -6.43
C ALA A 56 -0.64 -1.11 -7.01
N ALA A 57 0.27 -0.19 -6.67
CA ALA A 57 1.66 -0.25 -7.09
C ALA A 57 2.42 -1.41 -6.43
N GLU A 58 2.19 -1.69 -5.14
CA GLU A 58 2.74 -2.85 -4.46
C GLU A 58 2.22 -4.16 -5.07
N MET A 59 0.91 -4.26 -5.30
CA MET A 59 0.31 -5.44 -5.92
C MET A 59 0.87 -5.67 -7.33
N ARG A 60 1.12 -4.61 -8.10
CA ARG A 60 1.78 -4.68 -9.40
C ARG A 60 3.22 -5.18 -9.28
N ARG A 61 3.99 -4.70 -8.30
CA ARG A 61 5.35 -5.20 -8.04
C ARG A 61 5.34 -6.68 -7.69
N ARG A 62 4.48 -7.11 -6.76
CA ARG A 62 4.30 -8.52 -6.40
C ARG A 62 3.98 -9.39 -7.63
N ARG A 63 3.08 -8.92 -8.51
CA ARG A 63 2.77 -9.59 -9.78
C ARG A 63 3.92 -9.63 -10.79
N LYS A 64 4.78 -8.61 -10.84
CA LYS A 64 5.96 -8.66 -11.71
C LYS A 64 6.92 -9.77 -11.31
N HIS A 65 7.03 -10.10 -10.02
CA HIS A 65 7.92 -11.17 -9.55
C HIS A 65 7.35 -12.57 -9.78
N LEU A 66 6.01 -12.71 -9.81
CA LEU A 66 5.34 -13.97 -10.15
C LEU A 66 5.77 -14.45 -11.54
N GLY A 67 6.51 -15.56 -11.59
CA GLY A 67 7.07 -16.16 -12.81
C GLY A 67 8.46 -15.66 -13.20
N LEU A 68 8.95 -14.53 -12.65
CA LEU A 68 10.35 -14.13 -12.85
C LEU A 68 11.30 -15.10 -12.18
N ASP A 69 10.92 -15.70 -11.04
CA ASP A 69 11.76 -16.68 -10.35
C ASP A 69 11.98 -17.94 -11.20
N ASP A 70 10.93 -18.45 -11.87
CA ASP A 70 11.06 -19.57 -12.80
C ASP A 70 11.93 -19.21 -14.01
N VAL A 71 11.72 -18.03 -14.59
CA VAL A 71 12.54 -17.54 -15.71
C VAL A 71 14.00 -17.37 -15.29
N LYS A 72 14.25 -16.83 -14.09
CA LYS A 72 15.57 -16.66 -13.52
C LYS A 72 16.24 -18.01 -13.26
N ALA A 73 15.53 -18.98 -12.68
CA ALA A 73 16.03 -20.33 -12.47
C ALA A 73 16.39 -21.04 -13.80
N ARG A 74 15.56 -20.86 -14.84
CA ARG A 74 15.86 -21.38 -16.19
C ARG A 74 17.10 -20.71 -16.79
N LEU A 75 17.25 -19.41 -16.61
CA LEU A 75 18.42 -18.66 -17.07
C LEU A 75 19.69 -19.11 -16.35
N ASP A 76 19.64 -19.26 -15.02
CA ASP A 76 20.78 -19.69 -14.22
C ASP A 76 21.22 -21.11 -14.59
N ARG A 77 20.27 -22.05 -14.75
CA ARG A 77 20.56 -23.40 -15.28
C ARG A 77 21.24 -23.35 -16.64
N ARG A 78 20.76 -22.50 -17.56
CA ARG A 78 21.37 -22.34 -18.88
C ARG A 78 22.80 -21.80 -18.80
N ARG A 79 23.10 -20.92 -17.84
CA ARG A 79 24.46 -20.40 -17.61
C ARG A 79 25.40 -21.49 -17.12
N GLU A 80 24.94 -22.34 -16.19
CA GLU A 80 25.69 -23.49 -15.68
C GLU A 80 26.00 -24.50 -16.78
N GLU A 81 25.01 -24.85 -17.62
CA GLU A 81 25.19 -25.72 -18.78
C GLU A 81 26.25 -25.16 -19.75
N LEU A 82 26.21 -23.87 -20.05
CA LEU A 82 27.21 -23.24 -20.92
C LEU A 82 28.59 -23.18 -20.27
N ALA A 83 28.68 -22.98 -18.96
CA ALA A 83 29.94 -22.99 -18.22
C ALA A 83 30.59 -24.38 -18.21
N THR A 84 29.81 -25.46 -18.02
CA THR A 84 30.33 -26.84 -18.07
C THR A 84 30.78 -27.23 -19.48
N GLN A 85 30.07 -26.78 -20.53
CA GLN A 85 30.51 -26.97 -21.92
C GLN A 85 31.84 -26.28 -22.22
N ARG A 86 32.05 -25.05 -21.72
CA ARG A 86 33.35 -24.35 -21.85
C ARG A 86 34.48 -25.12 -21.16
N LYS A 87 34.26 -25.65 -19.96
CA LYS A 87 35.24 -26.48 -19.25
C LYS A 87 35.59 -27.76 -20.03
N LYS A 88 34.60 -28.49 -20.55
CA LYS A 88 34.82 -29.71 -21.38
C LYS A 88 35.57 -29.42 -22.68
N LYS A 89 35.33 -28.27 -23.33
CA LYS A 89 36.11 -27.87 -24.52
C LYS A 89 37.56 -27.57 -24.18
N SER A 90 37.84 -26.94 -23.03
CA SER A 90 39.21 -26.65 -22.60
C SER A 90 40.02 -27.92 -22.26
N SER A 91 39.39 -29.00 -21.81
CA SER A 91 40.07 -30.28 -21.57
C SER A 91 40.28 -31.09 -22.85
N LYS A 92 39.40 -30.97 -23.85
CA LYS A 92 39.53 -31.70 -25.13
C LYS A 92 40.54 -31.08 -26.10
N GLY A 93 40.84 -29.78 -25.96
CA GLY A 93 41.88 -29.09 -26.75
C GLY A 93 43.29 -29.21 -26.19
N LYS A 94 43.54 -30.08 -25.19
CA LYS A 94 44.86 -30.28 -24.56
C LYS A 94 45.48 -31.66 -24.86
N GLN A 95 45.01 -32.32 -25.92
CA GLN A 95 45.70 -33.43 -26.60
C GLN A 95 46.20 -32.93 -27.94
#